data_AF-A0AA39RXS5-F1
#
_entry.id   AF-A0AA39RXS5-F1
#
_cell.length_a   1.000
_cell.length_b   1.000
_cell.length_c   1.000
_cell.angle_alpha   90.00
_cell.angle_beta   90.00
_cell.angle_gamma   90.00
#
_symmetry.space_group_name_H-M   'P 1'
#
loop_
_entity.id
_entity.type
_entity.pdbx_description
1 polymer ?
#
loop_
_entity_poly.entity_id
_entity_poly.type
_entity_poly.pdbx_seq_one_letter_code
_entity_poly.pdbx_strand_id
1 'polypeptide(L)'
;MKTIAVDPSSRIEVQFNSLGQAYGDGSISLSSFLGPLVREIVPYKLTDLRKLPKDTRAILWQCIQGNEKPESTPSRVDVWIRAHQKKKGEAVNTKAAKTIAKINSIRDDLPKSSSMNPKEDALANVLGPENSGRVRGFGK
;
A
#
# COMPACT_ATOMS: atom_id res chain seq x y z
N MET A 1 -8.03 -10.79 17.04
CA MET A 1 -6.98 -9.79 17.29
C MET A 1 -5.64 -10.47 17.08
N LYS A 2 -4.71 -9.89 16.30
CA LYS A 2 -3.37 -10.46 16.15
C LYS A 2 -2.47 -9.84 17.22
N THR A 3 -1.90 -10.70 18.04
CA THR A 3 -1.07 -10.33 19.18
C THR A 3 0.25 -9.76 18.67
N ILE A 4 0.54 -8.51 19.00
CA ILE A 4 1.88 -7.93 18.79
C ILE A 4 2.77 -8.54 19.87
N ALA A 5 3.91 -9.11 19.47
CA ALA A 5 4.90 -9.64 20.39
C ALA A 5 5.52 -8.49 21.19
N VAL A 6 5.07 -8.29 22.43
CA VAL A 6 5.63 -7.30 23.37
C VAL A 6 6.93 -7.83 23.99
N ASP A 7 7.03 -9.16 24.16
CA ASP A 7 8.20 -9.82 24.73
C ASP A 7 9.16 -10.32 23.62
N PRO A 8 10.48 -10.07 23.73
CA PRO A 8 11.47 -10.53 22.75
C PRO A 8 11.44 -12.04 22.50
N SER A 9 11.08 -12.83 23.51
CA SER A 9 11.01 -14.30 23.47
C SER A 9 9.83 -14.81 22.63
N SER A 10 8.84 -13.95 22.39
CA SER A 10 7.62 -14.27 21.62
C SER A 10 7.73 -13.89 20.13
N ARG A 11 8.91 -13.41 19.69
CA ARG A 11 9.15 -13.03 18.30
C ARG A 11 9.20 -14.27 17.42
N ILE A 12 8.43 -14.25 16.35
CA ILE A 12 8.48 -15.28 15.30
C ILE A 12 9.67 -14.95 14.41
N GLU A 13 10.66 -15.83 14.37
CA GLU A 13 11.79 -15.70 13.46
C GLU A 13 11.36 -16.05 12.01
N VAL A 14 11.79 -15.24 11.05
CA VAL A 14 11.48 -15.44 9.64
C VAL A 14 12.76 -15.63 8.85
N GLN A 15 12.86 -16.75 8.16
CA GLN A 15 14.00 -17.07 7.31
C GLN A 15 13.83 -16.47 5.92
N PHE A 16 14.93 -16.00 5.33
CA PHE A 16 14.97 -15.42 3.99
C PHE A 16 16.03 -16.10 3.15
N ASN A 17 15.71 -16.36 1.88
CA ASN A 17 16.69 -16.86 0.93
C ASN A 17 17.59 -15.74 0.39
N SER A 18 18.57 -16.07 -0.45
CA SER A 18 19.48 -15.11 -1.08
C SER A 18 18.79 -14.07 -1.98
N LEU A 19 17.53 -14.31 -2.37
CA LEU A 19 16.70 -13.37 -3.14
C LEU A 19 15.80 -12.50 -2.24
N GLY A 20 15.92 -12.62 -0.91
CA GLY A 20 15.10 -11.89 0.05
C GLY A 20 13.66 -12.39 0.14
N GLN A 21 13.37 -13.60 -0.32
CA GLN A 21 12.04 -14.21 -0.18
C GLN A 21 11.95 -14.97 1.14
N ALA A 22 10.89 -14.71 1.90
CA ALA A 22 10.63 -15.43 3.14
C ALA A 22 10.22 -16.89 2.85
N TYR A 23 10.74 -17.84 3.61
CA TYR A 23 10.37 -19.27 3.53
C TYR A 23 10.27 -19.91 4.93
N GLY A 24 9.74 -21.14 5.00
CA GLY A 24 9.49 -21.86 6.26
C GLY A 24 8.27 -21.38 7.04
N ASP A 25 8.06 -21.89 8.24
CA ASP A 25 6.81 -21.67 9.02
C ASP A 25 6.58 -20.19 9.38
N GLY A 26 7.66 -19.44 9.69
CA GLY A 26 7.59 -18.00 9.95
C GLY A 26 7.09 -17.19 8.75
N SER A 27 7.28 -17.69 7.51
CA SER A 27 6.82 -17.01 6.29
C SER A 27 5.30 -16.95 6.18
N ILE A 28 4.59 -17.93 6.76
CA ILE A 28 3.13 -17.98 6.77
C ILE A 28 2.58 -16.88 7.68
N SER A 29 3.19 -16.74 8.86
CA SER A 29 2.87 -15.68 9.83
C SER A 29 3.20 -14.29 9.27
N LEU A 30 4.36 -14.14 8.64
CA LEU A 30 4.74 -12.89 7.95
C LEU A 30 3.74 -12.56 6.84
N SER A 31 3.42 -13.51 5.96
CA SER A 31 2.46 -13.29 4.87
C SER A 31 1.07 -12.94 5.41
N SER A 32 0.67 -13.59 6.50
CA SER A 32 -0.58 -13.31 7.20
C SER A 32 -0.59 -11.94 7.86
N PHE A 33 0.54 -11.43 8.33
CA PHE A 33 0.69 -10.09 8.92
C PHE A 33 0.77 -8.99 7.85
N LEU A 34 1.56 -9.21 6.81
CA LEU A 34 1.70 -8.30 5.67
C LEU A 34 0.39 -8.13 4.92
N GLY A 35 -0.46 -9.17 4.82
CA GLY A 35 -1.75 -9.06 4.13
C GLY A 35 -2.61 -7.89 4.64
N PRO A 36 -3.00 -7.84 5.93
CA PRO A 36 -3.71 -6.70 6.53
C PRO A 36 -2.94 -5.38 6.47
N LEU A 37 -1.63 -5.39 6.76
CA LEU A 37 -0.81 -4.18 6.75
C LEU A 37 -0.76 -3.54 5.34
N VAL A 38 -0.60 -4.37 4.32
CA VAL A 38 -0.65 -3.97 2.91
C VAL A 38 -2.07 -3.58 2.51
N ARG A 39 -3.14 -4.18 3.07
CA ARG A 39 -4.53 -3.72 2.81
C ARG A 39 -4.80 -2.32 3.38
N GLU A 40 -4.17 -1.98 4.49
CA GLU A 40 -4.28 -0.68 5.16
C GLU A 40 -3.43 0.39 4.46
N ILE A 41 -2.19 0.03 4.08
CA ILE A 41 -1.21 0.96 3.49
C ILE A 41 -1.29 1.04 1.96
N VAL A 42 -1.60 -0.07 1.28
CA VAL A 42 -1.56 -0.22 -0.20
C VAL A 42 -2.92 -0.69 -0.73
N PRO A 43 -3.89 0.20 -0.87
CA PRO A 43 -5.19 -0.19 -1.36
C PRO A 43 -5.35 0.15 -2.83
N TYR A 44 -6.11 -0.73 -3.47
CA TYR A 44 -6.31 -0.91 -4.89
C TYR A 44 -5.25 -1.73 -5.62
N LYS A 45 -5.68 -2.36 -6.73
CA LYS A 45 -5.01 -3.35 -7.58
C LYS A 45 -3.71 -2.83 -8.22
N LEU A 46 -2.71 -2.50 -7.42
CA LEU A 46 -1.32 -2.55 -7.86
C LEU A 46 -0.98 -4.02 -8.08
N THR A 47 -1.32 -4.53 -9.26
CA THR A 47 -0.97 -5.89 -9.66
C THR A 47 0.54 -6.08 -9.78
N ASP A 48 1.30 -4.98 -9.88
CA ASP A 48 2.74 -5.00 -10.02
C ASP A 48 3.38 -3.81 -9.29
N LEU A 49 4.06 -4.09 -8.17
CA LEU A 49 4.85 -3.11 -7.41
C LEU A 49 5.97 -2.48 -8.26
N ARG A 50 6.40 -3.10 -9.36
CA ARG A 50 7.42 -2.55 -10.26
C ARG A 50 6.97 -1.27 -10.96
N LYS A 51 5.66 -1.02 -11.02
CA LYS A 51 5.08 0.22 -11.56
C LYS A 51 5.28 1.43 -10.64
N LEU A 52 5.58 1.21 -9.36
CA LEU A 52 5.87 2.30 -8.45
C LEU A 52 7.27 2.87 -8.68
N PRO A 53 7.47 4.18 -8.50
CA PRO A 53 8.79 4.77 -8.38
C PRO A 53 9.63 4.08 -7.29
N LYS A 54 10.97 4.08 -7.46
CA LYS A 54 11.90 3.35 -6.55
C LYS A 54 11.90 3.94 -5.14
N ASP A 55 11.89 5.26 -5.05
CA ASP A 55 11.74 6.07 -3.84
C ASP A 55 10.48 5.70 -3.06
N THR A 56 9.32 5.63 -3.73
CA THR A 56 8.05 5.28 -3.09
C THR A 56 8.06 3.85 -2.58
N ARG A 57 8.68 2.92 -3.31
CA ARG A 57 8.88 1.55 -2.84
C ARG A 57 9.78 1.46 -1.62
N ALA A 58 10.87 2.23 -1.58
CA ALA A 58 11.78 2.25 -0.44
C ALA A 58 11.08 2.75 0.83
N ILE A 59 10.29 3.82 0.73
CA ILE A 59 9.52 4.36 1.86
C ILE A 59 8.50 3.32 2.36
N LEU A 60 7.73 2.70 1.46
CA LEU A 60 6.76 1.66 1.83
C LEU A 60 7.45 0.46 2.49
N TRP A 61 8.63 0.07 2.02
CA TRP A 61 9.42 -1.00 2.62
C TRP A 61 9.88 -0.65 4.04
N GLN A 62 10.33 0.59 4.27
CA GLN A 62 10.69 1.06 5.61
C GLN A 62 9.51 1.03 6.58
N CYS A 63 8.31 1.42 6.13
CA CYS A 63 7.08 1.31 6.92
C CYS A 63 6.77 -0.14 7.30
N ILE A 64 7.01 -1.09 6.38
CA ILE A 64 6.78 -2.52 6.62
C ILE A 64 7.78 -3.08 7.64
N GLN A 65 9.03 -2.62 7.61
CA GLN A 65 10.08 -3.08 8.52
C GLN A 65 9.87 -2.62 9.98
N GLY A 66 8.79 -1.87 10.27
CA GLY A 66 8.46 -1.42 11.62
C GLY A 66 9.35 -0.29 12.12
N ASN A 67 10.12 0.35 11.23
CA ASN A 67 10.80 1.60 11.55
C ASN A 67 9.76 2.71 11.76
N GLU A 68 10.09 3.74 12.56
CA GLU A 68 9.25 4.92 12.71
C GLU A 68 8.72 5.39 11.36
N LYS A 69 7.42 5.69 11.32
CA LYS A 69 6.73 6.10 10.10
C LYS A 69 7.42 7.38 9.59
N PRO A 70 8.17 7.33 8.48
CA PRO A 70 8.90 8.51 8.03
C PRO A 70 7.90 9.64 7.77
N GLU A 71 8.24 10.88 8.11
CA GLU A 71 7.33 12.03 7.90
C GLU A 71 6.88 12.16 6.44
N SER A 72 7.69 11.65 5.50
CA SER A 72 7.39 11.61 4.07
C SER A 72 6.60 10.37 3.62
N THR A 73 5.90 9.68 4.53
CA THR A 73 5.10 8.50 4.16
C THR A 73 3.97 8.94 3.22
N PRO A 74 3.96 8.47 1.96
CA PRO A 74 2.92 8.85 1.02
C PRO A 74 1.58 8.31 1.47
N SER A 75 0.51 9.10 1.30
CA SER A 75 -0.83 8.59 1.55
C SER A 75 -1.18 7.51 0.53
N ARG A 76 -2.18 6.70 0.85
CA ARG A 76 -2.71 5.68 -0.07
C ARG A 76 -3.14 6.29 -1.42
N VAL A 77 -3.68 7.51 -1.40
CA VAL A 77 -4.07 8.26 -2.61
C VAL A 77 -2.83 8.62 -3.43
N ASP A 78 -1.77 9.09 -2.77
CA ASP A 78 -0.50 9.44 -3.43
C ASP A 78 0.17 8.21 -4.06
N VAL A 79 0.15 7.06 -3.36
CA VAL A 79 0.65 5.78 -3.90
C VAL A 79 -0.15 5.38 -5.15
N TRP A 80 -1.48 5.54 -5.12
CA TRP A 80 -2.32 5.24 -6.28
C TRP A 80 -2.03 6.15 -7.47
N ILE A 81 -1.90 7.46 -7.25
CA ILE A 81 -1.56 8.44 -8.29
C ILE A 81 -0.20 8.09 -8.91
N ARG A 82 0.83 7.88 -8.08
CA ARG A 82 2.19 7.56 -8.54
C ARG A 82 2.24 6.26 -9.34
N ALA A 83 1.45 5.26 -8.98
CA ALA A 83 1.37 3.99 -9.72
C ALA A 83 0.66 4.11 -11.09
N HIS A 84 -0.21 5.11 -11.24
CA HIS A 84 -0.97 5.37 -12.46
C HIS A 84 -0.41 6.54 -13.28
N GLN A 85 0.82 6.96 -12.97
CA GLN A 85 1.59 7.94 -13.70
C GLN A 85 2.85 7.31 -14.32
N LYS A 86 3.28 7.83 -15.46
CA LYS A 86 4.57 7.54 -16.09
C LYS A 86 5.66 8.34 -15.39
N LYS A 87 6.94 8.06 -15.72
CA LYS A 87 8.09 8.80 -15.20
C LYS A 87 8.02 10.33 -15.39
N LYS A 88 7.28 10.82 -16.40
CA LYS A 88 7.08 12.25 -16.67
C LYS A 88 5.83 12.85 -15.99
N GLY A 89 5.15 12.11 -15.10
CA GLY A 89 3.93 12.57 -14.42
C GLY A 89 2.63 12.42 -15.22
N GLU A 90 2.71 12.06 -16.51
CA GLU A 90 1.53 11.78 -17.34
C GLU A 90 0.79 10.52 -16.87
N ALA A 91 -0.54 10.53 -16.92
CA ALA A 91 -1.33 9.34 -16.64
C ALA A 91 -1.00 8.19 -17.62
N VAL A 92 -0.98 6.95 -17.13
CA VAL A 92 -0.70 5.76 -17.94
C VAL A 92 -1.78 5.46 -18.98
N ASN A 93 -3.02 5.92 -18.76
CA ASN A 93 -4.13 5.81 -19.70
C ASN A 93 -5.22 6.87 -19.43
N THR A 94 -6.21 6.95 -20.31
CA THR A 94 -7.31 7.93 -20.24
C THR A 94 -8.22 7.75 -19.02
N LYS A 95 -8.44 6.50 -18.58
CA LYS A 95 -9.23 6.20 -17.37
C LYS A 95 -8.52 6.73 -16.12
N ALA A 96 -7.22 6.46 -16.00
CA ALA A 96 -6.37 6.98 -14.94
C ALA A 96 -6.36 8.51 -14.95
N ALA A 97 -6.24 9.14 -16.11
CA ALA A 97 -6.28 10.61 -16.22
C ALA A 97 -7.58 11.19 -15.64
N LYS A 98 -8.74 10.64 -16.04
CA LYS A 98 -10.05 11.06 -15.52
C LYS A 98 -10.18 10.85 -14.02
N THR A 99 -9.69 9.72 -13.51
CA THR A 99 -9.72 9.42 -12.08
C THR A 99 -8.80 10.36 -11.28
N ILE A 100 -7.58 10.62 -11.74
CA ILE A 100 -6.64 11.55 -11.10
C ILE A 100 -7.25 12.96 -11.04
N ALA A 101 -7.88 13.41 -12.13
CA ALA A 101 -8.54 14.72 -12.17
C ALA A 101 -9.66 14.83 -11.12
N LYS A 102 -10.51 13.80 -11.01
CA LYS A 102 -11.57 13.74 -9.99
C LYS A 102 -11.03 13.64 -8.56
N ILE A 103 -9.91 12.94 -8.36
CA ILE A 103 -9.27 12.86 -7.04
C ILE A 103 -8.78 14.25 -6.63
N ASN A 104 -8.06 14.94 -7.53
CA ASN A 104 -7.52 16.26 -7.23
C ASN A 104 -8.62 17.29 -6.95
N SER A 105 -9.78 17.18 -7.59
CA SER A 105 -10.90 18.11 -7.33
C SER A 105 -11.55 17.93 -5.95
N ILE A 106 -11.55 16.72 -5.39
CA ILE A 106 -12.21 16.45 -4.09
C ILE A 106 -11.20 16.46 -2.94
N ARG A 107 -9.90 16.24 -3.24
CA ARG A 107 -8.83 16.12 -2.23
C ARG A 107 -8.76 17.33 -1.30
N ASP A 108 -8.97 18.53 -1.83
CA ASP A 108 -8.86 19.78 -1.06
C ASP A 108 -10.09 20.01 -0.16
N ASP A 109 -11.25 19.46 -0.54
CA ASP A 109 -12.52 19.59 0.21
C ASP A 109 -12.67 18.52 1.31
N LEU A 110 -11.87 17.45 1.26
CA LEU A 110 -11.97 16.32 2.17
C LEU A 110 -11.30 16.61 3.54
N PRO A 111 -11.94 16.22 4.66
CA PRO A 111 -11.29 16.31 5.97
C PRO A 111 -10.00 15.50 6.00
N LYS A 112 -8.97 16.01 6.69
CA LYS A 112 -7.73 15.25 6.94
C LYS A 112 -8.00 13.89 7.61
N SER A 113 -9.02 13.81 8.47
CA SER A 113 -9.47 12.56 9.09
C SER A 113 -9.91 11.52 8.06
N SER A 114 -10.62 11.93 7.01
CA SER A 114 -11.09 11.05 5.93
C SER A 114 -9.93 10.52 5.08
N SER A 115 -8.82 11.26 4.98
CA SER A 115 -7.61 10.79 4.29
C SER A 115 -6.96 9.56 4.96
N MET A 116 -7.17 9.37 6.26
CA MET A 116 -6.67 8.22 7.02
C MET A 116 -7.61 7.01 6.98
N ASN A 117 -8.86 7.19 6.55
CA ASN A 117 -9.83 6.11 6.44
C ASN A 117 -9.92 5.60 4.99
N PRO A 118 -9.48 4.37 4.68
CA PRO A 118 -9.50 3.83 3.32
C PRO A 118 -10.90 3.69 2.70
N LYS A 119 -11.97 3.83 3.48
CA LYS A 119 -13.36 3.81 3.00
C LYS A 119 -13.92 5.20 2.66
N GLU A 120 -13.29 6.26 3.14
CA GLU A 120 -13.81 7.63 3.07
C GLU A 120 -12.89 8.59 2.34
N ASP A 121 -11.67 8.19 2.00
CA ASP A 121 -10.73 9.07 1.32
C ASP A 121 -11.16 9.40 -0.13
N ALA A 122 -10.44 10.32 -0.77
CA ALA A 122 -10.75 10.78 -2.13
C ALA A 122 -10.82 9.63 -3.14
N LEU A 123 -9.98 8.60 -2.99
CA LEU A 123 -9.95 7.46 -3.89
C LEU A 123 -11.21 6.60 -3.74
N ALA A 124 -11.68 6.37 -2.51
CA ALA A 124 -12.91 5.63 -2.23
C ALA A 124 -14.14 6.36 -2.78
N ASN A 125 -14.20 7.69 -2.63
CA ASN A 125 -15.28 8.51 -3.18
C ASN A 125 -15.34 8.46 -4.71
N VAL A 126 -14.19 8.45 -5.40
CA VAL A 126 -14.14 8.46 -6.87
C VAL A 126 -14.38 7.08 -7.49
N LEU A 127 -13.90 6.01 -6.86
CA LEU A 127 -13.96 4.65 -7.40
C LEU A 127 -15.08 3.78 -6.79
N GLY A 128 -15.73 4.25 -5.73
CA GLY A 128 -16.81 3.56 -5.03
C GLY A 128 -16.33 2.57 -3.95
N PRO A 129 -17.18 2.27 -2.95
CA PRO A 129 -16.84 1.45 -1.78
C PRO A 129 -16.60 -0.04 -2.11
N GLU A 130 -17.25 -0.54 -3.17
CA GLU A 130 -17.18 -1.93 -3.66
C GLU A 130 -15.80 -2.29 -4.28
N ASN A 131 -14.97 -1.28 -4.57
CA ASN A 131 -13.64 -1.47 -5.16
C ASN A 131 -12.52 -1.47 -4.11
N SER A 132 -12.84 -1.87 -2.88
CA SER A 132 -11.89 -1.98 -1.76
C SER A 132 -10.92 -3.16 -1.93
N GLY A 133 -9.81 -2.93 -2.65
CA GLY A 133 -8.54 -3.56 -2.32
C GLY A 133 -8.37 -5.07 -2.58
N ARG A 134 -8.98 -5.64 -3.63
CA ARG A 134 -8.65 -7.04 -4.01
C ARG A 134 -7.28 -7.15 -4.69
N VAL A 135 -6.21 -7.29 -3.91
CA VAL A 135 -4.89 -7.72 -4.38
C VAL A 135 -4.97 -9.20 -4.75
N ARG A 136 -4.78 -9.54 -6.03
CA ARG A 136 -4.50 -10.93 -6.44
C ARG A 136 -2.98 -11.09 -6.44
N GLY A 137 -2.46 -11.91 -5.53
CA GLY A 137 -1.09 -12.39 -5.65
C GLY A 137 -0.99 -13.29 -6.88
N PHE A 138 0.00 -13.05 -7.74
CA PHE A 138 0.37 -14.02 -8.76
C PHE A 138 1.19 -15.12 -8.08
N GLY A 139 0.56 -16.29 -7.88
CA GLY A 139 1.30 -17.55 -7.76
C GLY A 139 1.71 -17.98 -9.16
N LYS A 140 2.97 -18.39 -9.31
CA LYS A 140 3.45 -19.06 -10.52
C LYS A 140 3.21 -20.56 -10.38
#